data_AF-A0AAJ0N588-F1
#
_entry.id   AF-A0AAJ0N588-F1
#
_cell.length_a   1.000
_cell.length_b   1.000
_cell.length_c   1.000
_cell.angle_alpha   90.00
_cell.angle_beta   90.00
_cell.angle_gamma   90.00
#
_symmetry.space_group_name_H-M   'P 1'
#
loop_
_entity.id
_entity.type
_entity.pdbx_description
1 polymer ?
#
loop_
_entity_poly.entity_id
_entity_poly.type
_entity_poly.pdbx_seq_one_letter_code
_entity_poly.pdbx_strand_id
1 'polypeptide(L)'
;MTTASLRSASPLPTLATWALWLLGALLLVFVVAVPMDVTQQLVFSGVLFAVALAVRNRGGRVVILMMMGMSLAVSCRYIWWRMTQTMGVGSAVDFILGLGLLGAELYAFVILVLGYFQVLWPLNRKPVPLPADQSLWPSVDVFIPTYNEPLSVVRTT
;
A
#
# COMPACT_ATOMS: atom_id res chain seq x y z
N MET A 1 5.78 21.16 35.16
CA MET A 1 6.02 19.74 35.51
C MET A 1 4.70 19.00 35.45
N THR A 2 4.38 18.39 34.32
CA THR A 2 3.15 17.62 34.10
C THR A 2 3.51 16.14 34.19
N THR A 3 2.92 15.44 35.15
CA THR A 3 3.11 14.02 35.41
C THR A 3 2.56 13.20 34.25
N ALA A 4 3.46 12.63 33.45
CA ALA A 4 3.10 11.63 32.45
C ALA A 4 2.62 10.37 33.20
N SER A 5 1.30 10.14 33.23
CA SER A 5 0.76 8.89 33.75
C SER A 5 1.18 7.76 32.80
N LEU A 6 2.15 6.95 33.21
CA LEU A 6 2.49 5.70 32.55
C LEU A 6 1.29 4.76 32.69
N ARG A 7 0.41 4.73 31.68
CA ARG A 7 -0.61 3.69 31.57
C ARG A 7 0.14 2.36 31.42
N SER A 8 0.07 1.49 32.41
CA SER A 8 0.49 0.10 32.23
C SER A 8 -0.38 -0.48 31.12
N ALA A 9 0.22 -0.71 29.95
CA ALA A 9 -0.48 -1.36 28.87
C ALA A 9 -0.76 -2.80 29.32
N SER A 10 -2.01 -3.09 29.68
CA SER A 10 -2.44 -4.47 29.94
C SER A 10 -2.06 -5.34 28.74
N PRO A 11 -1.52 -6.56 28.94
CA PRO A 11 -1.03 -7.39 27.84
C PRO A 11 -2.16 -7.95 26.95
N LEU A 12 -3.38 -8.02 27.48
CA LEU A 12 -4.55 -8.59 26.82
C LEU A 12 -4.87 -7.97 25.43
N PRO A 13 -5.03 -6.64 25.27
CA PRO A 13 -5.28 -6.02 23.97
C PRO A 13 -4.14 -6.23 22.96
N THR A 14 -2.88 -6.22 23.42
CA THR A 14 -1.73 -6.46 22.54
C THR A 14 -1.74 -7.90 22.03
N LEU A 15 -1.94 -8.88 22.92
CA LEU A 15 -2.05 -10.30 22.54
C LEU A 15 -3.22 -10.56 21.61
N ALA A 16 -4.39 -9.96 21.88
CA ALA A 16 -5.55 -10.06 21.00
C ALA A 16 -5.26 -9.50 19.60
N THR A 17 -4.55 -8.38 19.51
CA THR A 17 -4.15 -7.77 18.23
C THR A 17 -3.21 -8.70 17.46
N TRP A 18 -2.18 -9.25 18.11
CA TRP A 18 -1.29 -10.23 17.49
C TRP A 18 -2.01 -11.50 17.03
N ALA A 19 -2.95 -12.01 17.83
CA ALA A 19 -3.77 -13.16 17.45
C ALA A 19 -4.62 -12.88 16.20
N LEU A 20 -5.19 -11.68 16.08
CA LEU A 20 -5.93 -11.26 14.87
C LEU A 20 -5.02 -11.16 13.65
N TRP A 21 -3.80 -10.61 13.79
CA TRP A 21 -2.82 -10.57 12.70
C TRP A 21 -2.41 -11.97 12.25
N LEU A 22 -2.13 -12.87 13.20
CA LEU A 22 -1.79 -14.27 12.90
C LEU A 22 -2.94 -14.99 12.20
N LEU A 23 -4.17 -14.85 12.69
CA LEU A 23 -5.35 -15.43 12.05
C LEU A 23 -5.54 -14.89 10.62
N GLY A 24 -5.41 -13.58 10.44
CA GLY A 24 -5.50 -12.94 9.12
C GLY A 24 -4.43 -13.46 8.16
N ALA A 25 -3.18 -13.61 8.61
CA ALA A 25 -2.11 -14.18 7.82
C ALA A 25 -2.37 -15.64 7.43
N LEU A 26 -2.86 -16.46 8.37
CA LEU A 26 -3.22 -17.86 8.10
C LEU A 26 -4.35 -17.97 7.08
N LEU A 27 -5.39 -17.15 7.20
CA LEU A 27 -6.49 -17.09 6.23
C LEU A 27 -5.99 -16.64 4.85
N LEU A 28 -5.09 -15.67 4.79
CA LEU A 28 -4.48 -15.22 3.54
C LEU A 28 -3.69 -16.36 2.88
N VAL A 29 -2.84 -17.06 3.63
CA VAL A 29 -2.08 -18.21 3.13
C VAL A 29 -3.01 -19.29 2.62
N PHE A 30 -4.10 -19.60 3.33
CA PHE A 30 -5.12 -20.54 2.88
C PHE A 30 -5.73 -20.12 1.55
N VAL A 31 -6.19 -18.87 1.42
CA VAL A 31 -6.79 -18.34 0.17
C VAL A 31 -5.78 -18.37 -0.99
N VAL A 32 -4.51 -18.11 -0.72
CA VAL A 32 -3.44 -18.11 -1.73
C VAL A 32 -3.10 -19.54 -2.18
N ALA A 33 -2.99 -20.48 -1.24
CA ALA A 33 -2.49 -21.82 -1.52
C ALA A 33 -3.54 -22.81 -2.04
N VAL A 34 -4.83 -22.60 -1.75
CA VAL A 34 -5.89 -23.52 -2.18
C VAL A 34 -5.97 -23.59 -3.71
N PRO A 35 -5.74 -24.76 -4.33
CA PRO A 35 -5.92 -24.91 -5.77
C PRO A 35 -7.40 -24.74 -6.11
N MET A 36 -7.71 -23.87 -7.07
CA MET A 36 -9.06 -23.68 -7.59
C MET A 36 -9.02 -23.98 -9.08
N ASP A 37 -10.09 -24.58 -9.58
CA ASP A 37 -10.31 -24.67 -11.02
C ASP A 37 -10.52 -23.26 -11.62
N VAL A 38 -10.35 -23.13 -12.93
CA VAL A 38 -10.55 -21.89 -13.69
C VAL A 38 -11.93 -21.29 -13.39
N THR A 39 -12.98 -22.11 -13.34
CA THR A 39 -14.34 -21.63 -13.07
C THR A 39 -14.46 -21.01 -11.68
N GLN A 40 -13.90 -21.67 -10.67
CA GLN A 40 -13.92 -21.20 -9.28
C GLN A 40 -13.07 -19.93 -9.13
N GLN A 41 -11.91 -19.86 -9.76
CA GLN A 41 -11.05 -18.68 -9.80
C GLN A 41 -11.75 -17.48 -10.43
N LEU A 42 -12.48 -17.69 -11.53
CA LEU A 42 -13.24 -16.64 -12.22
C LEU A 42 -14.37 -16.12 -11.34
N VAL A 43 -15.14 -17.00 -10.70
CA VAL A 43 -16.19 -16.60 -9.77
C VAL A 43 -15.60 -15.82 -8.58
N PHE A 44 -14.53 -16.32 -7.97
CA PHE A 44 -13.86 -15.65 -6.85
C PHE A 44 -13.36 -14.25 -7.23
N SER A 45 -12.68 -14.13 -8.36
CA SER A 45 -12.15 -12.84 -8.85
C SER A 45 -13.29 -11.89 -9.25
N GLY A 46 -14.36 -12.41 -9.86
CA GLY A 46 -15.53 -11.63 -10.24
C GLY A 46 -16.28 -11.07 -9.04
N VAL A 47 -16.45 -11.86 -7.98
CA VAL A 47 -17.04 -11.41 -6.72
C VAL A 47 -16.17 -10.34 -6.06
N LEU A 48 -14.85 -10.57 -5.93
CA LEU A 48 -13.94 -9.57 -5.37
C LEU A 48 -13.97 -8.26 -6.17
N PHE A 49 -13.98 -8.35 -7.50
CA PHE A 49 -14.06 -7.20 -8.37
C PHE A 49 -15.39 -6.44 -8.20
N ALA A 50 -16.52 -7.14 -8.14
CA ALA A 50 -17.82 -6.53 -7.90
C ALA A 50 -17.89 -5.83 -6.53
N VAL A 51 -17.35 -6.46 -5.48
CA VAL A 51 -17.26 -5.84 -4.15
C VAL A 51 -16.36 -4.59 -4.20
N ALA A 52 -15.19 -4.67 -4.83
CA ALA A 52 -14.28 -3.54 -4.99
C ALA A 52 -14.96 -2.36 -5.70
N LEU A 53 -15.70 -2.63 -6.80
CA LEU A 53 -16.48 -1.60 -7.49
C LEU A 53 -17.59 -1.00 -6.63
N ALA A 54 -18.29 -1.82 -5.85
CA ALA A 54 -19.37 -1.36 -4.98
C ALA A 54 -18.87 -0.45 -3.85
N VAL A 55 -17.65 -0.69 -3.34
CA VAL A 55 -17.08 0.11 -2.25
C VAL A 55 -16.22 1.28 -2.70
N ARG A 56 -15.78 1.34 -3.97
CA ARG A 56 -14.79 2.32 -4.47
C ARG A 56 -15.10 3.78 -4.16
N ASN A 57 -16.38 4.15 -4.09
CA ASN A 57 -16.84 5.54 -3.89
C ASN A 57 -17.23 5.86 -2.44
N ARG A 58 -17.15 4.89 -1.51
CA ARG A 58 -17.65 5.06 -0.13
C ARG A 58 -16.76 5.98 0.73
N GLY A 59 -15.57 6.33 0.26
CA GLY A 59 -14.62 7.17 0.98
C GLY A 59 -14.11 6.57 2.29
N GLY A 60 -13.04 7.11 2.84
CA GLY A 60 -12.53 6.73 4.16
C GLY A 60 -11.41 5.67 4.16
N ARG A 61 -10.66 5.65 5.26
CA ARG A 61 -9.43 4.85 5.40
C ARG A 61 -9.68 3.34 5.32
N VAL A 62 -10.79 2.87 5.89
CA VAL A 62 -11.13 1.44 5.90
C VAL A 62 -11.36 0.93 4.48
N VAL A 63 -12.00 1.72 3.61
CA VAL A 63 -12.23 1.35 2.21
C VAL A 63 -10.91 1.23 1.46
N ILE A 64 -9.98 2.18 1.66
CA ILE A 64 -8.64 2.14 1.05
C ILE A 64 -7.89 0.89 1.50
N LEU A 65 -7.86 0.60 2.81
CA LEU A 65 -7.20 -0.59 3.37
C LEU A 65 -7.82 -1.89 2.86
N MET A 66 -9.15 -1.95 2.74
CA MET A 66 -9.88 -3.08 2.20
C MET A 66 -9.54 -3.32 0.72
N MET A 67 -9.53 -2.27 -0.10
CA MET A 67 -9.16 -2.37 -1.51
C MET A 67 -7.71 -2.80 -1.70
N MET A 68 -6.77 -2.23 -0.93
CA MET A 68 -5.37 -2.67 -0.91
C MET A 68 -5.24 -4.13 -0.52
N GLY A 69 -5.94 -4.56 0.54
CA GLY A 69 -5.94 -5.96 1.01
C GLY A 69 -6.48 -6.93 -0.03
N MET A 70 -7.57 -6.58 -0.73
CA MET A 70 -8.14 -7.37 -1.83
C MET A 70 -7.15 -7.49 -2.99
N SER A 71 -6.53 -6.38 -3.40
CA SER A 71 -5.52 -6.39 -4.46
C SER A 71 -4.33 -7.26 -4.09
N LEU A 72 -3.81 -7.11 -2.86
CA LEU A 72 -2.71 -7.93 -2.34
C LEU A 72 -3.08 -9.42 -2.34
N ALA A 73 -4.29 -9.79 -1.90
CA ALA A 73 -4.71 -11.19 -1.88
C ALA A 73 -4.73 -11.82 -3.27
N VAL A 74 -5.28 -11.11 -4.28
CA VAL A 74 -5.30 -11.59 -5.67
C VAL A 74 -3.89 -11.65 -6.26
N SER A 75 -3.07 -10.63 -6.03
CA SER A 75 -1.68 -10.60 -6.51
C SER A 75 -0.82 -11.71 -5.88
N CYS A 76 -0.93 -11.94 -4.58
CA CYS A 76 -0.23 -13.05 -3.90
C CYS A 76 -0.66 -14.41 -4.47
N ARG A 77 -1.96 -14.60 -4.70
CA ARG A 77 -2.50 -15.82 -5.31
C ARG A 77 -1.98 -16.02 -6.74
N TYR A 78 -1.91 -14.96 -7.53
CA TYR A 78 -1.32 -15.00 -8.86
C TYR A 78 0.15 -15.42 -8.83
N ILE A 79 0.97 -14.78 -7.98
CA ILE A 79 2.39 -15.10 -7.85
C ILE A 79 2.58 -16.55 -7.36
N TRP A 80 1.76 -17.02 -6.42
CA TRP A 80 1.78 -18.41 -5.98
C TRP A 80 1.49 -19.39 -7.13
N TRP A 81 0.43 -19.12 -7.91
CA TRP A 81 0.10 -19.90 -9.11
C TRP A 81 1.25 -19.87 -10.14
N ARG A 82 1.83 -18.69 -10.38
CA ARG A 82 2.95 -18.50 -11.30
C ARG A 82 4.12 -19.42 -10.93
N MET A 83 4.51 -19.42 -9.66
CA MET A 83 5.64 -20.22 -9.16
C MET A 83 5.36 -21.73 -9.14
N THR A 84 4.13 -22.14 -8.82
CA THR A 84 3.81 -23.56 -8.58
C THR A 84 3.29 -24.31 -9.79
N GLN A 85 2.59 -23.64 -10.71
CA GLN A 85 1.89 -24.30 -11.82
C GLN A 85 2.37 -23.92 -13.21
N THR A 86 3.12 -22.82 -13.36
CA THR A 86 3.47 -22.29 -14.70
C THR A 86 4.96 -22.27 -15.01
N MET A 87 5.82 -22.64 -14.05
CA MET A 87 7.25 -22.76 -14.28
C MET A 87 7.55 -23.98 -15.14
N GLY A 88 7.80 -23.76 -16.42
CA GLY A 88 8.26 -24.79 -17.35
C GLY A 88 9.71 -25.19 -17.06
N VAL A 89 9.98 -26.50 -17.05
CA VAL A 89 11.33 -27.07 -16.93
C VAL A 89 11.74 -27.84 -18.20
N GLY A 90 11.08 -27.56 -19.33
CA GLY A 90 11.23 -28.33 -20.56
C GLY A 90 12.60 -28.18 -21.22
N SER A 91 13.21 -26.99 -21.15
CA SER A 91 14.57 -26.73 -21.63
C SER A 91 15.26 -25.66 -20.79
N ALA A 92 16.59 -25.58 -20.85
CA ALA A 92 17.34 -24.54 -20.14
C ALA A 92 16.95 -23.12 -20.58
N VAL A 93 16.63 -22.92 -21.86
CA VAL A 93 16.20 -21.62 -22.41
C VAL A 93 14.82 -21.24 -21.88
N ASP A 94 13.86 -22.17 -21.91
CA ASP A 94 12.52 -21.98 -21.36
C ASP A 94 12.57 -21.62 -19.87
N PHE A 95 13.39 -22.33 -19.10
CA PHE A 95 13.59 -22.06 -17.68
C PHE A 95 14.19 -20.67 -17.40
N ILE A 96 15.22 -20.27 -18.15
CA ILE A 96 15.86 -18.94 -17.99
C ILE A 96 14.88 -17.81 -18.33
N LEU A 97 14.16 -17.94 -19.45
CA LEU A 97 13.16 -16.93 -19.85
C LEU A 97 11.99 -16.88 -18.86
N GLY A 98 11.53 -18.04 -18.38
CA GLY A 98 10.53 -18.14 -17.32
C GLY A 98 10.97 -17.47 -16.03
N LEU A 99 12.21 -17.68 -15.60
CA LEU A 99 12.79 -17.04 -14.43
C LEU A 99 12.93 -15.51 -14.60
N GLY A 100 13.35 -15.05 -15.78
CA GLY A 100 13.44 -13.62 -16.10
C GLY A 100 12.07 -12.94 -16.04
N LEU A 101 11.04 -13.59 -16.60
CA LEU A 101 9.66 -13.09 -16.53
C LEU A 101 9.14 -13.08 -15.09
N LEU A 102 9.35 -14.16 -14.32
CA LEU A 102 9.00 -14.20 -12.90
C LEU A 102 9.71 -13.10 -12.11
N GLY A 103 10.98 -12.82 -12.41
CA GLY A 103 11.75 -11.73 -11.80
C GLY A 103 11.13 -10.35 -12.07
N ALA A 104 10.71 -10.09 -13.30
CA ALA A 104 10.00 -8.86 -13.66
C ALA A 104 8.64 -8.73 -12.95
N GLU A 105 7.89 -9.84 -12.83
CA GLU A 105 6.62 -9.89 -12.12
C GLU A 105 6.78 -9.66 -10.61
N LEU A 106 7.80 -10.26 -9.98
CA LEU A 106 8.14 -10.04 -8.58
C LEU A 106 8.58 -8.59 -8.32
N TYR A 107 9.34 -8.00 -9.25
CA TYR A 107 9.71 -6.59 -9.17
C TYR A 107 8.47 -5.68 -9.21
N ALA A 108 7.55 -5.92 -10.14
CA ALA A 108 6.29 -5.19 -10.21
C ALA A 108 5.45 -5.39 -8.93
N PHE A 109 5.43 -6.60 -8.37
CA PHE A 109 4.76 -6.90 -7.10
C PHE A 109 5.39 -6.12 -5.93
N VAL A 110 6.72 -6.04 -5.84
CA VAL A 110 7.40 -5.24 -4.81
C VAL A 110 7.05 -3.76 -4.94
N ILE A 111 7.06 -3.20 -6.16
CA ILE A 111 6.66 -1.81 -6.39
C ILE A 111 5.21 -1.59 -5.94
N LEU A 112 4.30 -2.51 -6.24
CA LEU A 112 2.90 -2.44 -5.80
C LEU A 112 2.81 -2.35 -4.27
N VAL A 113 3.51 -3.24 -3.55
CA VAL A 113 3.53 -3.26 -2.08
C VAL A 113 4.08 -1.96 -1.51
N LEU A 114 5.19 -1.47 -2.06
CA LEU A 114 5.80 -0.21 -1.63
C LEU A 114 4.89 0.99 -1.92
N GLY A 115 4.23 1.01 -3.07
CA GLY A 115 3.25 2.05 -3.42
C GLY A 115 2.07 2.05 -2.44
N TYR A 116 1.58 0.89 -2.03
CA TYR A 116 0.55 0.80 -1.00
C TYR A 116 1.03 1.27 0.36
N PHE A 117 2.25 0.92 0.75
CA PHE A 117 2.82 1.36 2.02
C PHE A 117 2.92 2.89 2.11
N GLN A 118 3.27 3.57 1.02
CA GLN A 118 3.34 5.03 0.95
C GLN A 118 1.97 5.70 1.11
N VAL A 119 0.91 5.10 0.57
CA VAL A 119 -0.44 5.70 0.52
C VAL A 119 -1.35 5.18 1.66
N LEU A 120 -0.88 4.21 2.46
CA LEU A 120 -1.66 3.52 3.49
C LEU A 120 -2.30 4.48 4.50
N TRP A 121 -1.58 5.54 4.90
CA TRP A 121 -2.05 6.49 5.90
C TRP A 121 -1.64 7.94 5.56
N PRO A 122 -2.41 8.62 4.70
CA PRO A 122 -2.11 9.99 4.32
C PRO A 122 -2.26 10.92 5.53
N LEU A 123 -1.22 11.73 5.76
CA LEU A 123 -1.19 12.70 6.84
C LEU A 123 -1.87 14.00 6.41
N ASN A 124 -3.14 14.15 6.76
CA ASN A 124 -3.89 15.39 6.51
C ASN A 124 -3.54 16.44 7.58
N ARG A 125 -2.45 17.20 7.36
CA ARG A 125 -2.07 18.33 8.22
C ARG A 125 -3.00 19.50 7.99
N LYS A 126 -3.58 20.05 9.05
CA LYS A 126 -4.32 21.32 8.99
C LYS A 126 -3.33 22.49 9.03
N PRO A 127 -3.58 23.59 8.32
CA PRO A 127 -2.80 24.81 8.49
C PRO A 127 -2.82 25.26 9.94
N VAL A 128 -1.66 25.63 10.47
CA VAL A 128 -1.55 26.20 11.82
C VAL A 128 -1.52 27.72 11.65
N PRO A 129 -2.42 28.48 12.29
CA PRO A 129 -2.39 29.93 12.22
C PRO A 129 -1.14 30.46 12.93
N LEU A 130 -0.61 31.58 12.43
CA LEU A 130 0.47 32.29 13.11
C LEU A 130 -0.01 32.84 14.47
N PRO A 131 0.91 33.03 15.44
CA PRO A 131 0.59 33.70 16.69
C PRO A 131 -0.01 35.10 16.45
N ALA A 132 -0.95 35.51 17.31
CA ALA A 132 -1.55 36.84 17.25
C ALA A 132 -0.53 37.96 17.51
N ASP A 133 0.49 37.67 18.31
CA ASP A 133 1.61 38.57 18.55
C ASP A 133 2.61 38.52 17.39
N GLN A 134 2.74 39.64 16.68
CA GLN A 134 3.64 39.78 15.53
C GLN A 134 5.12 39.77 15.92
N SER A 135 5.46 40.05 17.18
CA SER A 135 6.85 40.00 17.64
C SER A 135 7.42 38.57 17.66
N LEU A 136 6.54 37.56 17.67
CA LEU A 136 6.90 36.14 17.62
C LEU A 136 7.02 35.61 16.19
N TRP A 137 6.78 36.46 15.17
CA TRP A 137 6.85 36.02 13.79
C TRP A 137 8.30 35.77 13.39
N PRO A 138 8.60 34.63 12.74
CA PRO A 138 9.94 34.36 12.25
C PRO A 138 10.26 35.27 11.05
N SER A 139 11.51 35.72 10.95
CA SER A 139 12.03 36.26 9.69
C SER A 139 12.14 35.14 8.66
N VAL A 140 11.67 35.39 7.44
CA VAL A 140 11.68 34.41 6.34
C VAL A 140 12.42 35.00 5.15
N ASP A 141 13.47 34.31 4.71
CA ASP A 141 14.16 34.59 3.46
C ASP A 141 13.52 33.78 2.32
N VAL A 142 13.12 34.46 1.25
CA VAL A 142 12.51 33.81 0.07
C VAL A 142 13.53 33.79 -1.06
N PHE A 143 13.99 32.59 -1.42
CA PHE A 143 14.91 32.39 -2.53
C PHE A 143 14.15 32.04 -3.80
N ILE A 144 14.35 32.81 -4.87
CA ILE A 144 13.79 32.57 -6.20
C ILE A 144 14.93 32.13 -7.13
N PRO A 145 15.15 30.81 -7.32
CA PRO A 145 16.19 30.33 -8.22
C PRO A 145 15.75 30.56 -9.68
N THR A 146 16.57 31.29 -10.45
CA THR A 146 16.39 31.53 -11.90
C THR A 146 17.71 31.22 -12.62
N TYR A 147 17.62 30.62 -13.80
CA TYR A 147 18.77 30.39 -14.67
C TYR A 147 18.76 31.37 -15.85
N ASN A 148 17.76 31.28 -16.73
CA ASN A 148 17.62 32.11 -17.93
C ASN A 148 16.16 32.44 -18.27
N GLU A 149 15.27 32.42 -17.27
CA GLU A 149 13.86 32.78 -17.45
C GLU A 149 13.73 34.25 -17.88
N PRO A 150 12.87 34.58 -18.85
CA PRO A 150 12.71 35.95 -19.33
C PRO A 150 12.16 36.87 -18.22
N LEU A 151 12.57 38.14 -18.25
CA LEU A 151 12.20 39.15 -17.24
C LEU A 151 10.69 39.34 -17.07
N SER A 152 9.90 39.05 -18.10
CA SER A 152 8.43 39.08 -18.03
C SER A 152 7.84 38.05 -17.07
N VAL A 153 8.54 36.95 -16.79
CA VAL A 153 8.11 35.89 -15.87
C VAL A 153 8.62 36.16 -14.46
N VAL A 154 9.90 36.55 -14.33
CA VAL A 154 10.53 36.80 -13.02
C VAL A 154 9.89 38.00 -12.30
N ARG A 155 9.43 39.02 -13.03
CA ARG A 155 8.79 40.21 -12.42
C ARG A 155 7.49 39.93 -11.68
N THR A 156 6.80 38.83 -12.01
CA THR A 156 5.49 38.50 -11.44
C THR A 156 5.60 37.56 -10.23
N THR A 157 6.77 36.95 -10.01
CA THR A 157 7.02 35.96 -8.95
C THR A 157 7.50 36.65 -7.68
#